data_AF-A0A7V2TWF9-F1
#
_entry.id   AF-A0A7V2TWF9-F1
#
_cell.length_a   1.000
_cell.length_b   1.000
_cell.length_c   1.000
_cell.angle_alpha   90.00
_cell.angle_beta   90.00
_cell.angle_gamma   90.00
#
_symmetry.space_group_name_H-M   'P 1'
#
loop_
_entity.id
_entity.type
_entity.pdbx_description
1 polymer ?
#
loop_
_entity_poly.entity_id
_entity_poly.type
_entity_poly.pdbx_seq_one_letter_code
_entity_poly.pdbx_strand_id
1 'polypeptide(L)'
;MKIPAIPKLHKRTWALIVAVLLLLAAIPALGLIRFTTSHPFFCLSCHQNQDVPERWLPSRVHPQSTGCVDCHTSGGGVILAHSFSASDDLMNRRCLGCHPTIPGGEQATLQTVRVVFVSHKLHAEKKVLCIDCHRNVAHDRGTPRTNRPTMETCYQCHQAHPRSQACDKCHPINLAVTRK
;
A
#
# COMPACT_ATOMS: atom_id res chain seq x y z
N MET A 1 -27.78 -45.14 -20.80
CA MET A 1 -28.68 -43.98 -20.54
C MET A 1 -28.90 -43.24 -21.85
N LYS A 2 -30.15 -43.07 -22.30
CA LYS A 2 -30.46 -42.27 -23.50
C LYS A 2 -30.48 -40.79 -23.09
N ILE A 3 -29.66 -39.97 -23.73
CA ILE A 3 -29.66 -38.52 -23.51
C ILE A 3 -31.03 -37.99 -24.01
N PRO A 4 -31.79 -37.27 -23.17
CA PRO A 4 -33.07 -36.72 -23.60
C PRO A 4 -32.89 -35.73 -24.75
N ALA A 5 -33.83 -35.72 -25.69
CA ALA A 5 -33.76 -34.86 -26.86
C ALA A 5 -33.86 -33.38 -26.46
N ILE A 6 -33.03 -32.55 -27.08
CA ILE A 6 -32.98 -31.11 -26.81
C ILE A 6 -34.34 -30.49 -27.21
N PRO A 7 -34.98 -29.67 -26.34
CA PRO A 7 -36.26 -29.05 -26.66
C PRO A 7 -36.15 -28.10 -27.86
N LYS A 8 -37.12 -28.17 -28.78
CA LYS A 8 -37.19 -27.30 -29.96
C LYS A 8 -37.69 -25.91 -29.58
N LEU A 9 -36.82 -25.09 -29.00
CA LEU A 9 -37.10 -23.68 -28.69
C LEU A 9 -36.76 -22.76 -29.87
N HIS A 10 -37.36 -21.57 -29.89
CA HIS A 10 -37.06 -20.54 -30.88
C HIS A 10 -35.61 -20.03 -30.73
N LYS A 11 -34.95 -19.64 -31.84
CA LYS A 11 -33.54 -19.20 -31.85
C LYS A 11 -33.25 -18.08 -30.83
N ARG A 12 -34.20 -17.14 -30.64
CA ARG A 12 -34.08 -16.05 -29.66
C ARG A 12 -34.08 -16.56 -28.22
N THR A 13 -34.88 -17.58 -27.91
CA THR A 13 -34.92 -18.20 -26.58
C THR A 13 -33.62 -18.91 -26.27
N TRP A 14 -33.05 -19.64 -27.24
CA TRP A 14 -31.72 -20.24 -27.11
C TRP A 14 -30.63 -19.19 -26.90
N ALA A 15 -30.66 -18.10 -27.66
CA ALA A 15 -29.71 -17.00 -27.49
C ALA A 15 -29.77 -16.40 -26.08
N LEU A 16 -30.97 -16.19 -25.53
CA LEU A 16 -31.16 -15.71 -24.16
C LEU A 16 -30.64 -16.71 -23.12
N ILE A 17 -30.95 -18.00 -23.28
CA ILE A 17 -30.46 -19.05 -22.36
C ILE A 17 -28.93 -19.08 -22.35
N VAL A 18 -28.29 -19.04 -23.52
CA VAL A 18 -26.83 -19.02 -23.63
C VAL A 18 -26.25 -17.76 -23.00
N ALA A 19 -26.84 -16.58 -23.26
CA ALA A 19 -26.38 -15.33 -22.65
C ALA A 19 -26.45 -15.37 -21.11
N VAL A 20 -27.56 -15.89 -20.57
CA VAL A 20 -27.73 -16.06 -19.11
C VAL A 20 -26.70 -17.04 -18.55
N LEU A 21 -26.50 -18.20 -19.21
CA LEU A 21 -25.50 -19.17 -18.78
C LEU A 21 -24.08 -18.60 -18.81
N LEU A 22 -23.73 -17.83 -19.85
CA LEU A 22 -22.45 -17.14 -19.94
C LEU A 22 -22.26 -16.13 -18.81
N LEU A 23 -23.28 -15.34 -18.47
CA LEU A 23 -23.23 -14.41 -17.35
C LEU A 23 -23.09 -15.14 -16.01
N LEU A 24 -23.87 -16.20 -15.80
CA LEU A 24 -23.80 -17.03 -14.60
C LEU A 24 -22.44 -17.71 -14.43
N ALA A 25 -21.74 -18.02 -15.52
CA ALA A 25 -20.37 -18.54 -15.49
C ALA A 25 -19.32 -17.42 -15.31
N ALA A 26 -19.51 -16.26 -15.94
CA ALA A 26 -18.55 -15.16 -15.91
C ALA A 26 -18.42 -14.52 -14.53
N ILE A 27 -19.53 -14.32 -13.80
CA ILE A 27 -19.51 -13.71 -12.46
C ILE A 27 -18.63 -14.50 -11.46
N PRO A 28 -18.84 -15.80 -11.22
CA PRO A 28 -17.99 -16.56 -10.31
C PRO A 28 -16.56 -16.70 -10.82
N ALA A 29 -16.33 -16.76 -12.14
CA ALA A 29 -14.99 -16.77 -12.70
C ALA A 29 -14.24 -15.46 -12.37
N LEU A 30 -14.87 -14.30 -12.61
CA LEU A 30 -14.31 -12.99 -12.24
C LEU A 30 -14.12 -12.84 -10.72
N GLY A 31 -15.08 -13.37 -9.94
CA GLY A 31 -14.99 -13.41 -8.48
C GLY A 31 -13.78 -14.22 -7.99
N LEU A 32 -13.55 -15.39 -8.58
CA LEU A 32 -12.40 -16.23 -8.26
C LEU A 32 -11.08 -15.55 -8.63
N ILE A 33 -11.00 -14.96 -9.82
CA ILE A 33 -9.82 -14.18 -10.24
C ILE A 33 -9.56 -13.07 -9.23
N ARG A 34 -10.56 -12.26 -8.88
CA ARG A 34 -10.42 -11.17 -7.90
C ARG A 34 -9.96 -11.67 -6.54
N PHE A 35 -10.50 -12.80 -6.09
CA PHE A 35 -10.14 -13.42 -4.83
C PHE A 35 -8.67 -13.85 -4.80
N THR A 36 -8.20 -14.53 -5.84
CA THR A 36 -6.83 -15.07 -5.89
C THR A 36 -5.78 -14.04 -6.28
N THR A 37 -6.15 -12.92 -6.91
CA THR A 37 -5.18 -11.90 -7.34
C THR A 37 -5.11 -10.68 -6.45
N SER A 38 -6.15 -10.37 -5.67
CA SER A 38 -6.23 -9.08 -4.96
C SER A 38 -6.84 -9.10 -3.56
N HIS A 39 -7.49 -10.20 -3.15
CA HIS A 39 -8.19 -10.21 -1.87
C HIS A 39 -7.22 -10.48 -0.70
N PRO A 40 -7.23 -9.64 0.37
CA PRO A 40 -6.27 -9.76 1.48
C PRO A 40 -6.24 -11.13 2.13
N PHE A 41 -7.40 -11.78 2.30
CA PHE A 41 -7.50 -13.12 2.88
C PHE A 41 -6.66 -14.16 2.12
N PHE A 42 -6.67 -14.11 0.78
CA PHE A 42 -5.89 -15.05 -0.03
C PHE A 42 -4.38 -14.78 0.08
N CYS A 43 -3.97 -13.51 0.09
CA CYS A 43 -2.57 -13.17 0.31
C CYS A 43 -2.11 -13.65 1.71
N LEU A 44 -2.94 -13.42 2.72
CA LEU A 44 -2.65 -13.77 4.11
C LEU A 44 -2.69 -15.28 4.36
N SER A 45 -3.39 -16.09 3.58
CA SER A 45 -3.32 -17.56 3.77
C SER A 45 -1.89 -18.10 3.62
N CYS A 46 -1.01 -17.38 2.92
CA CYS A 46 0.42 -17.65 2.86
C CYS A 46 1.26 -16.70 3.74
N HIS A 47 0.91 -15.40 3.79
CA HIS A 47 1.71 -14.38 4.49
C HIS A 47 1.46 -14.30 6.01
N GLN A 48 0.34 -14.83 6.53
CA GLN A 48 -0.06 -14.69 7.94
C GLN A 48 0.96 -15.28 8.93
N ASN A 49 1.71 -16.31 8.53
CA ASN A 49 2.72 -16.96 9.38
C ASN A 49 4.13 -16.39 9.22
N GLN A 50 4.31 -15.38 8.37
CA GLN A 50 5.65 -14.83 8.10
C GLN A 50 6.07 -13.77 9.12
N ASP A 51 5.14 -13.24 9.92
CA ASP A 51 5.47 -12.24 10.94
C ASP A 51 4.36 -11.96 11.95
N VAL A 52 4.59 -11.01 12.87
CA VAL A 52 3.65 -10.57 13.90
C VAL A 52 2.32 -10.06 13.28
N PRO A 53 1.15 -10.47 13.82
CA PRO A 53 -0.16 -10.10 13.26
C PRO A 53 -0.39 -8.59 13.10
N GLU A 54 0.19 -7.79 13.99
CA GLU A 54 0.06 -6.33 14.01
C GLU A 54 0.56 -5.67 12.73
N ARG A 55 1.52 -6.30 12.03
CA ARG A 55 2.05 -5.84 10.75
C ARG A 55 1.00 -5.79 9.64
N TRP A 56 0.05 -6.71 9.68
CA TRP A 56 -0.94 -6.91 8.62
C TRP A 56 -2.23 -6.13 8.88
N LEU A 57 -2.30 -5.44 10.01
CA LEU A 57 -3.42 -4.56 10.32
C LEU A 57 -3.44 -3.36 9.35
N PRO A 58 -4.62 -2.87 8.95
CA PRO A 58 -4.74 -1.74 8.06
C PRO A 58 -3.94 -0.52 8.52
N SER A 59 -3.42 0.21 7.52
CA SER A 59 -2.75 1.49 7.72
C SER A 59 -3.72 2.52 8.28
N ARG A 60 -3.24 3.37 9.20
CA ARG A 60 -4.00 4.53 9.71
C ARG A 60 -3.87 5.78 8.84
N VAL A 61 -2.96 5.77 7.86
CA VAL A 61 -2.64 6.93 7.02
C VAL A 61 -3.09 6.78 5.57
N HIS A 62 -3.57 5.60 5.17
CA HIS A 62 -4.21 5.35 3.88
C HIS A 62 -5.66 4.90 4.06
N PRO A 63 -6.55 5.18 3.08
CA PRO A 63 -7.93 4.70 3.12
C PRO A 63 -7.97 3.17 3.05
N GLN A 64 -9.03 2.58 3.62
CA GLN A 64 -9.23 1.12 3.63
C GLN A 64 -9.32 0.49 2.22
N SER A 65 -9.57 1.29 1.19
CA SER A 65 -9.55 0.86 -0.20
C SER A 65 -8.14 0.55 -0.73
N THR A 66 -7.07 0.99 -0.04
CA THR A 66 -5.69 0.70 -0.43
C THR A 66 -5.33 -0.72 -0.02
N GLY A 67 -5.24 -1.62 -0.99
CA GLY A 67 -4.96 -3.03 -0.80
C GLY A 67 -3.49 -3.41 -1.08
N CYS A 68 -3.19 -4.69 -0.89
CA CYS A 68 -1.84 -5.23 -1.10
C CYS A 68 -1.32 -4.96 -2.52
N VAL A 69 -2.20 -5.13 -3.51
CA VAL A 69 -1.87 -5.06 -4.93
C VAL A 69 -1.57 -3.66 -5.44
N ASP A 70 -1.98 -2.63 -4.70
CA ASP A 70 -1.71 -1.24 -5.07
C ASP A 70 -0.21 -0.94 -4.93
N CYS A 71 0.48 -1.62 -4.01
CA CYS A 71 1.92 -1.48 -3.79
C CYS A 71 2.73 -2.66 -4.32
N HIS A 72 2.20 -3.88 -4.30
CA HIS A 72 2.96 -5.11 -4.60
C HIS A 72 2.83 -5.61 -6.03
N THR A 73 2.17 -4.91 -6.94
CA THR A 73 2.06 -5.31 -8.36
C THR A 73 2.67 -4.26 -9.27
N SER A 74 2.99 -4.62 -10.52
CA SER A 74 3.43 -3.66 -11.55
C SER A 74 2.28 -2.83 -12.15
N GLY A 75 1.03 -3.21 -11.90
CA GLY A 75 -0.16 -2.52 -12.40
C GLY A 75 -0.79 -1.54 -11.39
N GLY A 76 -0.52 -1.68 -10.09
CA GLY A 76 -1.12 -0.85 -9.05
C GLY A 76 -2.63 -1.07 -8.93
N GLY A 77 -3.05 -2.31 -8.68
CA GLY A 77 -4.46 -2.63 -8.43
C GLY A 77 -5.24 -3.26 -9.59
N VAL A 78 -4.59 -3.58 -10.72
CA VAL A 78 -5.26 -4.25 -11.85
C VAL A 78 -5.62 -5.70 -11.49
N ILE A 79 -6.87 -6.10 -11.80
CA ILE A 79 -7.53 -7.39 -11.49
C ILE A 79 -6.77 -8.63 -12.00
N LEU A 80 -5.81 -8.44 -12.90
CA LEU A 80 -5.07 -9.49 -13.61
C LEU A 80 -3.56 -9.41 -13.34
N ALA A 81 -3.16 -9.00 -12.14
CA ALA A 81 -1.76 -9.09 -11.75
C ALA A 81 -1.36 -10.57 -11.59
N HIS A 82 -0.38 -11.01 -12.40
CA HIS A 82 0.17 -12.37 -12.35
C HIS A 82 1.52 -12.44 -11.63
N SER A 83 2.04 -11.30 -11.19
CA SER A 83 3.32 -11.18 -10.51
C SER A 83 3.22 -10.18 -9.36
N PHE A 84 3.74 -10.59 -8.20
CA PHE A 84 3.81 -9.77 -7.00
C PHE A 84 5.27 -9.60 -6.59
N SER A 85 5.64 -8.44 -6.07
CA SER A 85 6.98 -8.19 -5.56
C SER A 85 6.94 -7.18 -4.41
N ALA A 86 7.82 -7.39 -3.44
CA ALA A 86 8.10 -6.46 -2.35
C ALA A 86 9.52 -5.86 -2.52
N SER A 87 10.00 -5.75 -3.76
CA SER A 87 11.26 -5.09 -4.04
C SER A 87 11.17 -3.60 -3.74
N ASP A 88 12.28 -3.07 -3.23
CA ASP A 88 12.36 -1.67 -2.82
C ASP A 88 12.05 -0.72 -3.98
N ASP A 89 12.54 -1.02 -5.18
CA ASP A 89 12.24 -0.25 -6.40
C ASP A 89 10.74 -0.25 -6.76
N LEU A 90 10.10 -1.42 -6.78
CA LEU A 90 8.67 -1.50 -7.13
C LEU A 90 7.82 -0.73 -6.11
N MET A 91 8.06 -0.98 -4.82
CA MET A 91 7.30 -0.34 -3.74
C MET A 91 7.48 1.18 -3.77
N ASN A 92 8.72 1.65 -3.97
CA ASN A 92 9.01 3.07 -4.13
C ASN A 92 8.25 3.69 -5.32
N ARG A 93 8.29 3.03 -6.49
CA ARG A 93 7.58 3.51 -7.69
C ARG A 93 6.07 3.55 -7.47
N ARG A 94 5.50 2.66 -6.67
CA ARG A 94 4.05 2.66 -6.39
C ARG A 94 3.58 3.81 -5.53
N CYS A 95 4.41 4.28 -4.60
CA CYS A 95 4.12 5.51 -3.87
C CYS A 95 3.86 6.66 -4.86
N LEU A 96 4.69 6.79 -5.90
CA LEU A 96 4.60 7.85 -6.90
C LEU A 96 3.38 7.74 -7.82
N GLY A 97 2.74 6.58 -7.90
CA GLY A 97 1.49 6.42 -8.66
C GLY A 97 0.35 7.29 -8.12
N CYS A 98 0.31 7.46 -6.79
CA CYS A 98 -0.69 8.30 -6.11
C CYS A 98 -0.09 9.60 -5.54
N HIS A 99 1.22 9.63 -5.28
CA HIS A 99 1.94 10.78 -4.70
C HIS A 99 3.02 11.34 -5.63
N PRO A 100 2.70 11.76 -6.87
CA PRO A 100 3.70 12.14 -7.87
C PRO A 100 4.41 13.47 -7.55
N THR A 101 3.82 14.32 -6.72
CA THR A 101 4.34 15.67 -6.44
C THR A 101 5.34 15.71 -5.27
N ILE A 102 5.41 14.66 -4.47
CA ILE A 102 6.22 14.63 -3.24
C ILE A 102 7.72 14.81 -3.51
N PRO A 103 8.34 14.17 -4.52
CA PRO A 103 9.77 14.37 -4.79
C PRO A 103 10.13 15.80 -5.19
N GLY A 104 9.19 16.55 -5.79
CA GLY A 104 9.43 17.92 -6.26
C GLY A 104 8.99 19.00 -5.28
N GLY A 105 8.20 18.66 -4.26
CA GLY A 105 7.59 19.60 -3.35
C GLY A 105 8.17 19.52 -1.94
N GLU A 106 8.47 20.68 -1.35
CA GLU A 106 8.68 20.76 0.09
C GLU A 106 7.33 20.91 0.78
N GLN A 107 6.97 19.91 1.60
CA GLN A 107 5.91 20.09 2.59
C GLN A 107 6.48 21.09 3.61
N ALA A 108 6.30 22.39 3.40
CA ALA A 108 6.94 23.44 4.19
C ALA A 108 5.95 24.22 5.07
N THR A 109 4.65 23.95 4.98
CA THR A 109 3.66 24.66 5.78
C THR A 109 3.64 24.12 7.21
N LEU A 110 3.56 24.99 8.22
CA LEU A 110 3.40 24.59 9.63
C LEU A 110 2.10 23.80 9.88
N GLN A 111 1.14 23.85 8.94
CA GLN A 111 -0.04 22.97 8.95
C GLN A 111 0.32 21.51 8.64
N THR A 112 1.31 21.25 7.77
CA THR A 112 1.79 19.91 7.39
C THR A 112 3.03 19.46 8.18
N VAL A 113 3.82 20.40 8.71
CA VAL A 113 5.10 20.19 9.40
C VAL A 113 5.02 20.72 10.83
N ARG A 114 4.30 20.02 11.70
CA ARG A 114 4.12 20.51 13.08
C ARG A 114 5.32 20.28 13.99
N VAL A 115 6.11 19.23 13.71
CA VAL A 115 7.12 18.75 14.67
C VAL A 115 8.45 18.39 14.01
N VAL A 116 8.46 17.85 12.78
CA VAL A 116 9.70 17.44 12.08
C VAL A 116 9.66 17.92 10.63
N PHE A 117 10.66 18.69 10.20
CA PHE A 117 10.87 19.12 8.83
C PHE A 117 11.87 18.22 8.12
N VAL A 118 11.48 17.71 6.94
CA VAL A 118 12.36 16.94 6.03
C VAL A 118 12.09 17.42 4.61
N SER A 119 13.13 17.90 3.92
CA SER A 119 13.04 18.24 2.50
C SER A 119 13.04 16.97 1.66
N HIS A 120 11.88 16.60 1.13
CA HIS A 120 11.75 15.46 0.21
C HIS A 120 12.55 15.67 -1.07
N LYS A 121 12.63 16.92 -1.56
CA LYS A 121 13.42 17.29 -2.74
C LYS A 121 14.90 16.95 -2.57
N LEU A 122 15.53 17.40 -1.48
CA LEU A 122 16.95 17.15 -1.24
C LEU A 122 17.25 15.64 -1.08
N HIS A 123 16.35 14.88 -0.46
CA HIS A 123 16.53 13.43 -0.29
C HIS A 123 16.29 12.68 -1.62
N ALA A 124 15.32 13.11 -2.42
CA ALA A 124 15.07 12.54 -3.74
C ALA A 124 16.25 12.78 -4.71
N GLU A 125 16.88 13.96 -4.68
CA GLU A 125 18.10 14.26 -5.45
C GLU A 125 19.28 13.34 -5.06
N LYS A 126 19.33 12.92 -3.79
CA LYS A 126 20.29 11.93 -3.28
C LYS A 126 19.87 10.48 -3.54
N LYS A 127 18.80 10.27 -4.30
CA LYS A 127 18.23 8.95 -4.66
C LYS A 127 17.75 8.13 -3.46
N VAL A 128 17.38 8.80 -2.36
CA VAL A 128 16.71 8.15 -1.23
C VAL A 128 15.30 7.74 -1.65
N LEU A 129 14.93 6.49 -1.37
CA LEU A 129 13.62 5.95 -1.68
C LEU A 129 12.60 6.39 -0.61
N CYS A 130 11.33 6.54 -1.01
CA CYS A 130 10.23 6.84 -0.11
C CYS A 130 10.19 5.85 1.07
N ILE A 131 10.39 4.57 0.77
CA ILE A 131 10.35 3.48 1.76
C ILE A 131 11.58 3.40 2.67
N ASP A 132 12.67 4.13 2.36
CA ASP A 132 13.82 4.19 3.27
C ASP A 132 13.42 4.87 4.58
N CYS A 133 12.48 5.83 4.50
CA CYS A 133 11.84 6.42 5.66
C CYS A 133 10.47 5.78 5.96
N HIS A 134 9.63 5.59 4.94
CA HIS A 134 8.21 5.26 5.08
C HIS A 134 7.88 3.76 5.06
N ARG A 135 8.83 2.88 5.42
CA ARG A 135 8.60 1.42 5.44
C ARG A 135 7.41 0.99 6.31
N ASN A 136 7.08 1.77 7.34
CA ASN A 136 6.00 1.49 8.29
C ASN A 136 4.60 1.94 7.82
N VAL A 137 4.46 2.51 6.61
CA VAL A 137 3.17 3.03 6.14
C VAL A 137 2.07 1.97 6.14
N ALA A 138 2.38 0.75 5.69
CA ALA A 138 1.47 -0.40 5.74
C ALA A 138 1.87 -1.44 6.80
N HIS A 139 3.17 -1.54 7.11
CA HIS A 139 3.74 -2.64 7.91
C HIS A 139 4.34 -2.17 9.24
N ASP A 140 3.63 -1.29 9.95
CA ASP A 140 4.09 -0.76 11.23
C ASP A 140 4.12 -1.84 12.31
N ARG A 141 5.31 -2.08 12.88
CA ARG A 141 5.54 -3.01 13.99
C ARG A 141 5.50 -2.32 15.37
N GLY A 142 5.37 -1.00 15.40
CA GLY A 142 5.41 -0.21 16.62
C GLY A 142 4.17 -0.37 17.50
N THR A 143 4.35 -0.24 18.81
CA THR A 143 3.28 -0.21 19.80
C THR A 143 3.38 1.09 20.62
N PRO A 144 2.50 2.09 20.39
CA PRO A 144 1.38 2.13 19.45
C PRO A 144 1.82 2.32 17.99
N ARG A 145 1.00 1.81 17.05
CA ARG A 145 1.21 2.02 15.60
C ARG A 145 0.93 3.47 15.22
N THR A 146 1.90 4.10 14.55
CA THR A 146 1.83 5.48 14.06
C THR A 146 1.83 5.57 12.53
N ASN A 147 2.25 4.50 11.86
CA ASN A 147 2.51 4.41 10.42
C ASN A 147 3.48 5.50 9.90
N ARG A 148 4.34 6.00 10.79
CA ARG A 148 5.32 7.06 10.52
C ARG A 148 6.74 6.53 10.75
N PRO A 149 7.75 7.15 10.11
CA PRO A 149 9.14 6.88 10.42
C PRO A 149 9.43 7.19 11.89
N THR A 150 10.34 6.43 12.50
CA THR A 150 10.84 6.73 13.85
C THR A 150 12.12 7.56 13.73
N MET A 151 12.55 8.18 14.83
CA MET A 151 13.85 8.88 14.87
C MET A 151 15.01 7.95 14.50
N GLU A 152 14.92 6.66 14.84
CA GLU A 152 15.93 5.66 14.51
C GLU A 152 16.14 5.54 13.00
N THR A 153 15.08 5.71 12.21
CA THR A 153 15.16 5.68 10.75
C THR A 153 16.09 6.76 10.20
N CYS A 154 16.13 7.93 10.83
CA CYS A 154 17.03 9.01 10.43
C CYS A 154 18.51 8.63 10.66
N TYR A 155 18.79 7.84 11.69
CA TYR A 155 20.15 7.45 12.06
C TYR A 155 20.77 6.39 11.16
N GLN A 156 20.00 5.83 10.22
CA GLN A 156 20.53 4.94 9.19
C GLN A 156 21.46 5.66 8.21
N CYS A 157 21.31 6.99 8.07
CA CYS A 157 22.17 7.82 7.22
C CYS A 157 22.75 9.03 7.95
N HIS A 158 22.06 9.58 8.95
CA HIS A 158 22.54 10.69 9.75
C HIS A 158 23.22 10.21 11.04
N GLN A 159 24.22 10.96 11.51
CA GLN A 159 24.89 10.62 12.77
C GLN A 159 23.93 10.76 13.95
N ALA A 160 23.88 9.76 14.81
CA ALA A 160 23.15 9.83 16.07
C ALA A 160 23.75 10.92 16.96
N HIS A 161 22.91 11.71 17.60
CA HIS A 161 23.31 12.75 18.55
C HIS A 161 22.62 12.50 19.89
N PRO A 162 23.24 12.89 21.03
CA PRO A 162 22.54 12.88 22.31
C PRO A 162 21.23 13.66 22.19
N ARG A 163 20.16 13.16 22.82
CA ARG A 163 18.82 13.81 22.83
C ARG A 163 18.82 15.27 23.33
N SER A 164 19.94 15.74 23.89
CA SER A 164 20.16 17.09 24.40
C SER A 164 20.76 18.08 23.38
N GLN A 165 21.13 17.64 22.16
CA GLN A 165 21.80 18.50 21.18
C GLN A 165 21.21 18.36 19.77
N ALA A 166 21.15 19.48 19.03
CA ALA A 166 20.81 19.55 17.61
C ALA A 166 19.40 19.05 17.20
N CYS A 167 18.44 19.05 18.12
CA CYS A 167 17.05 18.68 17.85
C CYS A 167 16.40 19.60 16.80
N ASP A 168 16.78 20.87 16.80
CA ASP A 168 16.29 21.95 15.93
C ASP A 168 16.63 21.77 14.44
N LYS A 169 17.66 20.98 14.11
CA LYS A 169 17.98 20.63 12.72
C LYS A 169 16.83 19.93 12.00
N CYS A 170 16.06 19.15 12.75
CA CYS A 170 14.90 18.43 12.24
C CYS A 170 13.60 18.96 12.84
N HIS A 171 13.61 19.46 14.08
CA HIS A 171 12.43 19.93 14.80
C HIS A 171 12.36 21.47 14.83
N PRO A 172 11.71 22.12 13.83
CA PRO A 172 11.62 23.58 13.79
C PRO A 172 10.81 24.18 14.95
N ILE A 173 9.98 23.37 15.61
CA ILE A 173 9.30 23.72 16.86
C ILE A 173 9.74 22.72 17.93
N ASN A 174 10.56 23.19 18.88
CA ASN A 174 11.06 22.36 19.97
C ASN A 174 10.03 22.26 21.11
N LEU A 175 9.10 21.32 20.98
CA LEU A 175 8.02 21.07 21.96
C LEU A 175 8.53 20.52 23.31
N ALA A 176 9.81 20.12 23.41
CA ALA A 176 10.40 19.61 24.65
C ALA A 176 10.77 20.74 25.64
N VAL A 177 10.83 22.00 25.19
CA VAL A 177 11.25 23.15 26.00
C VAL A 177 10.06 23.93 26.58
N THR A 178 8.82 23.65 26.16
CA THR A 178 7.61 24.35 26.60
C THR A 178 6.94 23.76 27.85
N ARG A 179 7.73 23.27 28.81
CA ARG A 179 7.29 23.19 30.21
C ARG A 179 8.20 24.09 31.05
N LYS A 180 7.81 25.36 31.15
CA LYS A 180 8.11 26.17 32.33
C LYS A 180 6.98 25.96 33.33
#